data_AF-A0A7Y7ZZJ3-F1
#
_entry.id   AF-A0A7Y7ZZJ3-F1
#
_cell.length_a   1.000
_cell.length_b   1.000
_cell.length_c   1.000
_cell.angle_alpha   90.00
_cell.angle_beta   90.00
_cell.angle_gamma   90.00
#
_symmetry.space_group_name_H-M   'P 1'
#
loop_
_entity.id
_entity.type
_entity.pdbx_description
1 polymer ?
#
loop_
_entity_poly.entity_id
_entity_poly.type
_entity_poly.pdbx_seq_one_letter_code
_entity_poly.pdbx_strand_id
1 'polypeptide(L)' 'MCHPFKEENGKDGSEAYIGEIGSQSGFYVGGTEQIVVVKPWTIEGVEIMGSSPLK' A
#
# COMPACT_ATOMS: atom_id res chain seq x y z
N MET A 1 9.25 17.55 6.79
CA MET A 1 7.80 17.74 6.54
C MET A 1 7.32 16.45 5.91
N CYS A 2 6.32 15.76 6.46
CA CYS A 2 5.82 14.53 5.84
C CYS A 2 5.08 14.90 4.56
N HIS A 3 5.51 14.38 3.41
CA HIS A 3 4.75 14.53 2.17
C HIS A 3 3.46 13.71 2.27
N PRO A 4 2.29 14.29 1.91
CA PRO A 4 1.04 13.55 1.94
C PRO A 4 1.08 12.41 0.92
N PHE A 5 0.55 11.25 1.31
CA PHE A 5 0.30 10.16 0.38
C PHE A 5 -0.78 10.59 -0.64
N LYS A 6 -0.53 10.33 -1.91
CA LYS A 6 -1.50 10.48 -3.00
C LYS A 6 -2.31 9.21 -3.13
N GLU A 7 -3.61 9.35 -3.31
CA GLU A 7 -4.51 8.26 -3.63
C GLU A 7 -4.52 8.03 -5.14
N GLU A 8 -4.38 6.77 -5.55
CA GLU A 8 -4.54 6.32 -6.93
C GLU A 8 -5.55 5.18 -6.99
N ASN A 9 -6.55 5.33 -7.85
CA ASN A 9 -7.62 4.36 -8.05
C ASN A 9 -7.38 3.56 -9.33
N GLY A 10 -7.15 2.26 -9.18
CA GLY A 10 -6.98 1.31 -10.27
C GLY A 10 -8.31 1.01 -10.97
N LYS A 11 -8.25 0.67 -12.26
CA LYS A 11 -9.45 0.31 -13.06
C LYS A 11 -10.14 -0.97 -12.57
N ASP A 12 -9.40 -1.80 -11.87
CA ASP A 12 -9.81 -3.06 -11.24
C ASP A 12 -10.41 -2.87 -9.84
N GLY A 13 -10.58 -1.61 -9.39
CA GLY A 13 -11.10 -1.29 -8.07
C GLY A 13 -10.07 -1.45 -6.95
N SER A 14 -8.78 -1.63 -7.30
CA SER A 14 -7.69 -1.48 -6.36
C SER A 14 -7.50 -0.02 -5.95
N GLU A 15 -7.16 0.18 -4.68
CA GLU A 15 -6.89 1.49 -4.09
C GLU A 15 -5.45 1.47 -3.60
N ALA A 16 -4.66 2.41 -4.10
CA ALA A 16 -3.24 2.55 -3.77
C ALA A 16 -2.97 3.93 -3.16
N TYR A 17 -2.13 3.95 -2.14
CA TYR A 17 -1.57 5.16 -1.58
C TYR A 17 -0.07 5.21 -1.90
N ILE A 18 0.38 6.30 -2.53
CA ILE A 18 1.78 6.52 -2.90
C ILE A 18 2.33 7.73 -2.16
N GLY A 19 3.44 7.56 -1.44
CA GLY A 19 4.03 8.63 -0.66
C GLY A 19 5.42 8.32 -0.15
N GLU A 20 6.08 9.34 0.39
CA GLU A 20 7.39 9.19 0.99
C GLU A 20 7.26 8.64 2.41
N ILE A 21 8.03 7.61 2.74
CA ILE A 21 8.04 7.05 4.09
C ILE A 21 8.70 8.02 5.07
N GLY A 22 8.04 8.24 6.20
CA GLY A 22 8.60 8.99 7.32
C GLY A 22 9.66 8.19 8.10
N SER A 23 10.37 8.87 8.99
CA SER A 23 11.29 8.20 9.91
C SER A 23 10.53 7.34 10.92
N GLN A 24 11.00 6.10 11.14
CA GLN A 24 10.45 5.20 12.17
C GLN A 24 11.39 5.10 13.36
N SER A 25 11.00 5.76 14.45
CA SER A 25 11.58 5.64 15.80
C SER A 25 13.12 5.72 15.85
N GLY A 26 13.74 6.45 14.93
CA GLY A 26 15.20 6.60 14.84
C GLY A 26 15.96 5.38 14.32
N PHE A 27 15.29 4.28 13.96
CA PHE A 27 15.91 3.09 13.36
C PHE A 27 15.97 3.17 11.84
N TYR A 28 14.93 3.76 11.24
CA TYR A 28 14.85 3.96 9.80
C TYR A 28 14.67 5.44 9.50
N VAL A 29 15.56 5.98 8.65
CA VAL A 29 15.56 7.38 8.25
C VAL A 29 14.33 7.71 7.40
N GLY A 30 13.89 6.74 6.60
CA GLY A 30 12.84 6.93 5.61
C GLY A 30 13.36 7.63 4.35
N GLY A 31 12.50 8.39 3.68
CA GLY A 31 12.89 9.21 2.52
C GLY A 31 12.75 8.54 1.15
N THR A 32 12.21 7.33 1.11
CA THR A 32 11.92 6.61 -0.14
C THR A 32 10.42 6.51 -0.38
N GLU A 33 10.02 6.27 -1.62
CA GLU A 33 8.62 6.03 -1.94
C GLU A 33 8.15 4.68 -1.36
N GLN A 34 6.93 4.67 -0.84
CA GLN A 34 6.18 3.46 -0.51
C GLN A 34 4.83 3.50 -1.21
N ILE A 35 4.42 2.34 -1.69
CA ILE A 35 3.11 2.09 -2.28
C ILE A 35 2.37 1.14 -1.34
N VAL A 36 1.20 1.56 -0.86
CA VAL A 36 0.31 0.72 -0.04
C VAL A 36 -0.94 0.42 -0.84
N VAL A 37 -1.16 -0.85 -1.20
CA VAL A 37 -2.40 -1.30 -1.85
C VAL A 37 -3.32 -1.91 -0.80
N VAL A 38 -4.52 -1.35 -0.62
CA VAL A 38 -5.44 -1.74 0.47
C VAL A 38 -6.06 -3.11 0.23
N LYS A 39 -6.42 -3.39 -1.03
CA LYS A 39 -7.08 -4.63 -1.46
C LYS A 39 -6.28 -5.28 -2.59
N PRO A 40 -5.08 -5.81 -2.33
CA PRO A 40 -4.22 -6.35 -3.38
C PRO A 40 -4.86 -7.53 -4.14
N TRP A 41 -5.86 -8.20 -3.55
CA TRP A 41 -6.62 -9.27 -4.20
C TRP A 41 -7.63 -8.80 -5.24
N THR A 42 -7.87 -7.49 -5.39
CA THR A 42 -8.67 -6.96 -6.51
C THR A 42 -7.82 -6.59 -7.71
N ILE A 43 -6.50 -6.74 -7.64
CA ILE A 43 -5.60 -6.43 -8.75
C ILE A 43 -5.88 -7.38 -9.92
N GLU A 44 -6.00 -6.84 -11.13
CA GLU A 44 -6.22 -7.65 -12.33
C GLU A 44 -5.08 -8.66 -12.53
N GLY A 45 -5.43 -9.93 -12.75
CA GLY A 45 -4.47 -11.02 -12.92
C GLY A 45 -4.00 -11.68 -11.61
N VAL A 46 -4.50 -11.25 -10.45
CA VAL A 46 -4.26 -11.93 -9.17
C VAL A 46 -5.30 -13.03 -8.92
N GLU A 47 -4.83 -14.23 -8.56
CA GLU A 47 -5.68 -15.35 -8.16
C GLU A 47 -5.62 -15.55 -6.63
N ILE A 48 -6.78 -15.67 -5.99
CA ILE A 48 -6.88 -15.97 -4.55
C ILE A 48 -6.72 -17.47 -4.35
N MET A 49 -5.59 -17.89 -3.79
CA MET A 49 -5.29 -19.32 -3.55
C MET A 49 -5.95 -19.89 -2.29
N GLY A 50 -6.48 -19.04 -1.41
CA GLY A 50 -7.16 -19.46 -0.19
C GLY A 50 -7.63 -18.26 0.63
N SER A 51 -8.71 -18.45 1.38
CA SER A 51 -9.28 -17.48 2.30
C SER A 51 -9.68 -18.18 3.58
N SER A 52 -9.21 -17.68 4.72
CA SER A 52 -9.58 -18.18 6.04
C SER A 52 -9.64 -17.01 7.02
N PRO A 53 -10.57 -17.02 7.98
CA PRO A 53 -10.61 -16.00 9.01
C PRO A 53 -9.33 -16.05 9.86
N LEU A 54 -8.88 -14.88 10.33
CA LEU A 54 -7.86 -14.81 11.37
C LEU A 54 -8.47 -15.30 12.70
N LYS A 55 -7.67 -16.04 13.48
CA LYS A 55 -8.07 -16.61 14.77
C LYS A 55 -7.76 -15.66 15.92
#